data_AF-A0A7X7HCW0-F1
#
_entry.id   AF-A0A7X7HCW0-F1
#
_cell.length_a   1.000
_cell.length_b   1.000
_cell.length_c   1.000
_cell.angle_alpha   90.00
_cell.angle_beta   90.00
_cell.angle_gamma   90.00
#
_symmetry.space_group_name_H-M   'P 1'
#
loop_
_entity.id
_entity.type
_entity.pdbx_description
1 polymer ?
#
loop_
_entity_poly.entity_id
_entity_poly.type
_entity_poly.pdbx_seq_one_letter_code
_entity_poly.pdbx_strand_id
1 'polypeptide(L)'
;VERLFGAAELVLEHRLGEVPEEVVDAVTSLERGAEIISVALRTFGSPRDILPLQHEIRRLMRVARSSLRHGLAEIVSRTPDARLAQRELDVLRQFQRITEAMDAVAAILRSVAVRES
;
A
#
# COMPACT_ATOMS: atom_id res chain seq x y z
N VAL A 1 -4.50 17.70 3.34
CA VAL A 1 -5.50 18.08 2.32
C VAL A 1 -5.14 17.55 0.94
N GLU A 2 -3.86 17.47 0.55
CA GLU A 2 -3.44 16.81 -0.72
C GLU A 2 -3.34 15.27 -0.65
N ARG A 3 -3.48 14.66 0.54
CA ARG A 3 -3.25 13.23 0.85
C ARG A 3 -4.49 12.34 0.73
N LEU A 4 -5.51 12.78 0.00
CA LEU A 4 -6.77 12.03 -0.19
C LEU A 4 -7.09 11.79 -1.66
N PHE A 5 -6.39 12.45 -2.59
CA PHE A 5 -6.82 12.50 -3.98
C PHE A 5 -6.67 11.18 -4.73
N GLY A 6 -5.60 10.40 -4.58
CA GLY A 6 -5.41 9.21 -5.44
C GLY A 6 -6.44 8.09 -5.21
N ALA A 7 -6.72 7.73 -3.96
CA ALA A 7 -7.72 6.70 -3.65
C ALA A 7 -9.15 7.24 -3.71
N ALA A 8 -9.39 8.50 -3.29
CA ALA A 8 -10.71 9.12 -3.42
C ALA A 8 -11.05 9.43 -4.89
N GLU A 9 -10.08 9.79 -5.75
CA GLU A 9 -10.29 9.93 -7.20
C GLU A 9 -10.61 8.60 -7.83
N LEU A 10 -9.91 7.50 -7.51
CA LEU A 10 -10.25 6.19 -8.07
C LEU A 10 -11.66 5.73 -7.66
N VAL A 11 -12.10 6.08 -6.46
CA VAL A 11 -13.44 5.80 -5.94
C VAL A 11 -14.50 6.70 -6.61
N LEU A 12 -14.20 7.99 -6.79
CA LEU A 12 -15.06 8.97 -7.46
C LEU A 12 -15.15 8.73 -8.99
N GLU A 13 -14.03 8.46 -9.66
CA GLU A 13 -13.94 8.15 -11.09
C GLU A 13 -14.65 6.85 -11.44
N HIS A 14 -14.55 5.82 -10.59
CA HIS A 14 -15.16 4.52 -10.88
C HIS A 14 -16.58 4.35 -10.35
N ARG A 15 -17.14 5.38 -9.69
CA ARG A 15 -18.45 5.33 -9.02
C ARG A 15 -18.59 4.07 -8.15
N LEU A 16 -17.53 3.78 -7.38
CA LEU A 16 -17.57 2.67 -6.44
C LEU A 16 -18.60 3.00 -5.35
N GLY A 17 -19.18 1.97 -4.71
CA GLY A 17 -20.07 2.18 -3.57
C GLY A 17 -19.33 2.78 -2.36
N GLU A 18 -19.85 2.56 -1.15
CA GLU A 18 -19.09 2.89 0.06
C GLU A 18 -17.78 2.10 0.10
N VAL A 19 -16.63 2.77 0.20
CA VAL A 19 -15.33 2.07 0.25
C VAL A 19 -15.21 1.30 1.57
N PRO A 20 -14.85 0.00 1.56
CA PRO A 20 -14.63 -0.72 2.81
C PRO A 20 -13.56 -0.04 3.65
N GLU A 21 -13.76 0.01 4.97
CA GLU A 21 -12.82 0.64 5.90
C GLU A 21 -11.41 0.04 5.77
N GLU A 22 -11.33 -1.25 5.50
CA GLU A 22 -10.07 -1.96 5.31
C GLU A 22 -9.30 -1.50 4.06
N VAL A 23 -10.00 -1.00 3.04
CA VAL A 23 -9.33 -0.40 1.86
C VAL A 23 -8.73 0.95 2.23
N VAL A 24 -9.41 1.73 3.06
CA VAL A 24 -8.90 3.01 3.59
C VAL A 24 -7.66 2.78 4.46
N ASP A 25 -7.69 1.77 5.33
CA ASP A 25 -6.54 1.37 6.15
C ASP A 25 -5.34 0.94 5.31
N ALA A 26 -5.60 0.21 4.22
CA ALA A 26 -4.56 -0.18 3.29
C ALA A 26 -3.90 1.02 2.62
N VAL A 27 -4.71 1.96 2.10
CA VAL A 27 -4.21 3.19 1.47
C VAL A 27 -3.39 4.00 2.46
N THR A 28 -3.88 4.20 3.67
CA THR A 28 -3.17 4.92 4.74
C THR A 28 -1.81 4.29 5.03
N SER A 29 -1.75 2.95 5.07
CA SER A 29 -0.50 2.21 5.27
C SER A 29 0.47 2.36 4.10
N LEU A 30 -0.04 2.39 2.86
CA LEU A 30 0.76 2.62 1.65
C LEU A 30 1.33 4.03 1.62
N GLU A 31 0.54 5.05 1.91
CA GLU A 31 0.99 6.44 1.99
C GLU A 31 2.11 6.60 3.02
N ARG A 32 1.91 6.05 4.22
CA ARG A 32 2.93 6.08 5.26
C ARG A 32 4.21 5.36 4.84
N GLY A 33 4.09 4.23 4.15
CA GLY A 33 5.23 3.51 3.60
C GLY A 33 6.00 4.36 2.57
N ALA A 34 5.29 5.10 1.71
CA ALA A 34 5.89 5.94 0.68
C ALA A 34 6.66 7.12 1.29
N GLU A 35 6.11 7.73 2.35
CA GLU A 35 6.79 8.75 3.14
C GLU A 35 8.11 8.21 3.71
N ILE A 36 8.08 7.01 4.31
CA ILE A 36 9.27 6.40 4.91
C ILE A 36 10.30 6.03 3.85
N ILE A 37 9.89 5.49 2.69
CA ILE A 37 10.78 5.25 1.55
C ILE A 37 11.44 6.56 1.11
N SER A 38 10.67 7.65 0.99
CA SER A 38 11.21 8.96 0.61
C SER A 38 12.23 9.49 1.62
N VAL A 39 12.01 9.27 2.92
CA VAL A 39 13.01 9.56 3.96
C VAL A 39 14.25 8.67 3.77
N ALA A 40 14.07 7.35 3.67
CA ALA A 40 15.16 6.39 3.53
C ALA A 40 16.07 6.71 2.34
N LEU A 41 15.49 7.09 1.19
CA LEU A 41 16.21 7.50 -0.02
C LEU A 41 17.07 8.75 0.20
N ARG A 42 16.66 9.66 1.10
CA ARG A 42 17.41 10.89 1.43
C ARG A 42 18.46 10.68 2.52
N THR A 43 18.25 9.72 3.43
CA THR A 43 19.11 9.48 4.60
C THR A 43 20.09 8.31 4.39
N PHE A 44 20.42 7.98 3.15
CA PHE A 44 21.25 6.83 2.74
C PHE A 44 22.74 6.89 3.16
N GLY A 45 23.06 7.56 4.26
CA GLY A 45 24.44 7.77 4.73
C GLY A 45 25.03 6.60 5.53
N SER A 46 24.21 5.72 6.11
CA SER A 46 24.69 4.59 6.93
C SER A 46 23.68 3.43 6.97
N PRO A 47 24.14 2.16 6.90
CA PRO A 47 23.30 0.96 7.07
C PRO A 47 22.47 0.95 8.36
N ARG A 48 23.02 1.50 9.45
CA ARG A 48 22.35 1.53 10.77
C ARG A 48 21.06 2.35 10.76
N ASP A 49 20.97 3.34 9.88
CA ASP A 49 19.81 4.21 9.75
C ASP A 49 18.75 3.61 8.81
N ILE A 50 19.17 2.73 7.90
CA ILE A 50 18.30 2.13 6.88
C ILE A 50 17.52 0.93 7.43
N LEU A 51 18.12 0.10 8.28
CA LEU A 51 17.49 -1.12 8.80
C LEU A 51 16.17 -0.86 9.57
N PRO A 52 16.08 0.14 10.47
CA PRO A 52 14.82 0.46 11.15
C PRO A 52 13.72 0.90 10.17
N LEU A 53 14.07 1.74 9.19
CA LEU A 53 13.13 2.23 8.17
C LEU A 53 12.62 1.06 7.31
N GLN A 54 13.53 0.16 6.93
CA GLN A 54 13.21 -1.04 6.19
C GLN A 54 12.22 -1.95 6.94
N HIS A 55 12.43 -2.16 8.24
CA HIS A 55 11.52 -2.96 9.06
C HIS A 55 10.12 -2.34 9.12
N GLU A 56 10.05 -1.02 9.27
CA GLU A 56 8.78 -0.31 9.34
C GLU A 56 8.02 -0.34 8.01
N ILE A 57 8.71 -0.14 6.87
CA ILE A 57 8.10 -0.30 5.54
C ILE A 57 7.46 -1.68 5.42
N ARG A 58 8.17 -2.76 5.80
CA ARG A 58 7.63 -4.12 5.71
C ARG A 58 6.48 -4.36 6.68
N ARG A 59 6.49 -3.75 7.86
CA ARG A 59 5.36 -3.80 8.80
C ARG A 59 4.11 -3.20 8.15
N LEU A 60 4.23 -2.01 7.57
CA LEU A 60 3.14 -1.32 6.88
C LEU A 60 2.64 -2.11 5.67
N MET A 61 3.53 -2.71 4.87
CA MET A 61 3.14 -3.54 3.74
C MET A 61 2.38 -4.81 4.15
N ARG A 62 2.72 -5.40 5.30
CA ARG A 62 1.94 -6.53 5.86
C ARG A 62 0.54 -6.10 6.27
N VAL A 63 0.41 -4.94 6.92
CA VAL A 63 -0.89 -4.36 7.29
C VAL A 63 -1.72 -4.10 6.03
N ALA A 64 -1.17 -3.35 5.06
CA ALA A 64 -1.86 -3.05 3.80
C ALA A 64 -2.32 -4.32 3.07
N ARG A 65 -1.46 -5.34 2.96
CA ARG A 65 -1.81 -6.62 2.31
C ARG A 65 -2.89 -7.40 3.07
N SER A 66 -2.96 -7.25 4.39
CA SER A 66 -4.02 -7.85 5.19
C SER A 66 -5.34 -7.13 4.96
N SER A 67 -5.34 -5.80 5.05
CA SER A 67 -6.55 -4.99 4.89
C SER A 67 -7.10 -5.08 3.46
N LEU A 68 -6.25 -5.09 2.43
CA LEU A 68 -6.69 -5.34 1.05
C LEU A 68 -7.33 -6.72 0.86
N ARG A 69 -6.88 -7.75 1.59
CA ARG A 69 -7.49 -9.09 1.52
C ARG A 69 -8.88 -9.11 2.16
N HIS A 70 -9.05 -8.42 3.28
CA HIS A 70 -10.35 -8.29 3.94
C HIS A 70 -11.31 -7.45 3.10
N GLY A 71 -10.87 -6.28 2.61
CA GLY A 71 -11.70 -5.43 1.73
C GLY A 71 -12.11 -6.13 0.44
N LEU A 72 -11.27 -7.01 -0.12
CA LEU A 72 -11.62 -7.85 -1.27
C LEU A 72 -12.74 -8.85 -0.94
N ALA A 73 -12.67 -9.48 0.23
CA ALA A 73 -13.70 -10.41 0.68
C ALA A 73 -15.05 -9.70 0.92
N GLU A 74 -15.01 -8.48 1.47
CA GLU A 74 -16.21 -7.66 1.66
C GLU A 74 -16.82 -7.21 0.33
N ILE A 75 -16.02 -6.69 -0.60
CA ILE A 75 -16.49 -6.25 -1.92
C ILE A 75 -17.19 -7.38 -2.68
N VAL A 76 -16.62 -8.59 -2.64
CA VAL A 76 -17.21 -9.77 -3.28
C VAL A 76 -18.53 -10.19 -2.60
N SER A 77 -18.66 -10.00 -1.28
CA SER A 77 -19.85 -10.43 -0.55
C SER A 77 -21.04 -9.46 -0.68
N ARG A 78 -20.77 -8.16 -0.80
CA ARG A 78 -21.83 -7.11 -0.78
C ARG A 78 -22.24 -6.59 -2.15
N THR A 79 -21.51 -6.91 -3.22
CA THR A 79 -21.74 -6.31 -4.55
C THR A 79 -22.49 -7.27 -5.47
N PRO A 80 -23.82 -7.10 -5.65
CA PRO A 80 -24.61 -7.98 -6.52
C PRO A 80 -24.38 -7.75 -8.02
N ASP A 81 -23.88 -6.58 -8.41
CA ASP A 81 -23.53 -6.28 -9.81
C ASP A 81 -22.10 -6.75 -10.12
N ALA A 82 -22.00 -7.82 -10.91
CA ALA A 82 -20.72 -8.40 -11.34
C ALA A 82 -19.80 -7.40 -12.08
N ARG A 83 -20.35 -6.42 -12.82
CA ARG A 83 -19.53 -5.39 -13.51
C ARG A 83 -18.98 -4.36 -12.54
N LEU A 84 -19.72 -4.04 -11.48
CA LEU A 84 -19.24 -3.16 -10.43
C LEU A 84 -18.17 -3.88 -9.59
N ALA A 85 -18.44 -5.12 -9.19
CA ALA A 85 -17.49 -5.96 -8.46
C ALA A 85 -16.18 -6.13 -9.23
N GLN A 86 -16.23 -6.35 -10.54
CA GLN A 86 -15.03 -6.48 -11.37
C GLN A 86 -14.17 -5.20 -11.37
N ARG A 87 -14.79 -4.02 -11.44
CA ARG A 87 -14.07 -2.74 -11.38
C ARG A 87 -13.44 -2.50 -10.02
N GLU A 88 -14.17 -2.77 -8.94
CA GLU A 88 -13.63 -2.69 -7.57
C GLU A 88 -12.45 -3.64 -7.35
N LEU A 89 -12.56 -4.87 -7.85
CA LEU A 89 -11.47 -5.85 -7.82
C LEU A 89 -10.22 -5.38 -8.58
N ASP A 90 -10.39 -4.72 -9.73
CA ASP A 90 -9.26 -4.24 -10.52
C ASP A 90 -8.52 -3.09 -9.84
N VAL A 91 -9.22 -2.22 -9.10
CA VAL A 91 -8.62 -1.20 -8.24
C VAL A 91 -7.85 -1.84 -7.09
N LEU A 92 -8.45 -2.82 -6.39
CA LEU A 92 -7.76 -3.52 -5.30
C LEU A 92 -6.49 -4.25 -5.76
N ARG A 93 -6.52 -4.84 -6.96
CA ARG A 93 -5.35 -5.45 -7.60
C ARG A 93 -4.25 -4.42 -7.88
N GLN A 94 -4.60 -3.19 -8.23
CA GLN A 94 -3.61 -2.11 -8.35
C GLN A 94 -2.94 -1.82 -7.01
N PHE A 95 -3.70 -1.70 -5.92
CA PHE A 95 -3.12 -1.51 -4.58
C PHE A 95 -2.26 -2.70 -4.13
N GLN A 96 -2.63 -3.94 -4.48
CA GLN A 96 -1.79 -5.11 -4.22
C GLN A 96 -0.44 -5.00 -4.94
N ARG A 97 -0.44 -4.63 -6.22
CA ARG A 97 0.80 -4.41 -6.99
C ARG A 97 1.68 -3.32 -6.39
N ILE A 98 1.08 -2.23 -5.90
CA ILE A 98 1.82 -1.16 -5.20
C ILE A 98 2.45 -1.70 -3.91
N THR A 99 1.69 -2.48 -3.13
CA THR A 99 2.17 -3.12 -1.89
C THR A 99 3.38 -4.03 -2.16
N GLU A 100 3.35 -4.81 -3.24
CA GLU A 100 4.44 -5.68 -3.67
C GLU A 100 5.68 -4.88 -4.10
N ALA A 101 5.50 -3.82 -4.88
CA ALA A 101 6.60 -2.95 -5.31
C ALA A 101 7.31 -2.31 -4.10
N MET A 102 6.57 -1.88 -3.09
CA MET A 102 7.13 -1.29 -1.87
C MET A 102 7.87 -2.32 -1.00
N ASP A 103 7.38 -3.56 -0.90
CA ASP A 103 8.10 -4.66 -0.23
C ASP A 103 9.41 -5.00 -0.98
N ALA A 104 9.41 -4.93 -2.31
CA ALA A 104 10.61 -5.08 -3.12
C ALA A 104 11.62 -3.96 -2.86
N VAL A 105 11.18 -2.69 -2.77
CA VAL A 105 12.05 -1.58 -2.37
C VAL A 105 12.67 -1.84 -0.99
N ALA A 106 11.87 -2.28 -0.01
CA ALA A 106 12.39 -2.63 1.32
C ALA A 106 13.42 -3.77 1.28
N ALA A 107 13.27 -4.74 0.36
CA ALA A 107 14.26 -5.79 0.16
C ALA A 107 15.57 -5.23 -0.44
N ILE A 108 15.49 -4.30 -1.39
CA ILE A 108 16.65 -3.60 -1.97
C ILE A 108 17.39 -2.80 -0.88
N LEU A 109 16.66 -2.02 -0.07
CA LEU A 109 17.24 -1.26 1.04
C LEU A 109 18.05 -2.16 1.99
N ARG A 110 17.51 -3.33 2.33
CA ARG A 110 18.21 -4.32 3.15
C ARG A 110 19.46 -4.85 2.46
N SER A 111 19.37 -5.18 1.17
CA SER A 111 20.52 -5.70 0.42
C SER A 111 21.67 -4.71 0.39
N VAL A 112 21.37 -3.42 0.18
CA VAL A 112 22.39 -2.36 0.22
C VAL A 112 22.97 -2.23 1.62
N ALA A 113 22.12 -2.15 2.65
CA ALA A 113 22.58 -2.04 4.04
C ALA A 113 23.54 -3.18 4.42
N VAL A 114 23.23 -4.43 4.06
CA VAL A 114 24.08 -5.60 4.36
C VAL A 114 25.41 -5.56 3.58
N ARG A 115 25.44 -5.03 2.36
CA ARG A 115 26.68 -4.93 1.56
C ARG A 115 27.64 -3.85 2.06
N GLU A 116 27.10 -2.80 2.66
CA GLU A 116 27.84 -1.64 3.16
C GLU A 116 28.17 -1.77 4.67
N SER A 117 27.78 -2.89 5.31
CA SER A 117 28.09 -3.23 6.72
C SER A 117 29.35 -4.07 6.83
#